data_AF-A0A8T3P8V6-F1
#
_entry.id   AF-A0A8T3P8V6-F1
#
_cell.length_a   1.000
_cell.length_b   1.000
_cell.length_c   1.000
_cell.angle_alpha   90.00
_cell.angle_beta   90.00
_cell.angle_gamma   90.00
#
_symmetry.space_group_name_H-M   'P 1'
#
loop_
_entity.id
_entity.type
_entity.pdbx_description
1 polymer ?
#
loop_
_entity_poly.entity_id
_entity_poly.type
_entity_poly.pdbx_seq_one_letter_code
_entity_poly.pdbx_strand_id
1 'polypeptide(L)'
;MSVATAVSALALTATAGAALLPPAGPDALPPHKEALERGERALQAAATRAPKPPWSGPARVPVLGEHEEAPVTGIVDWLDAPFSSAEFTPTNSWGGFVGTSFVRVYAGTAPRNPRRGVLAVIVSPVDAVTRQLLPGRRRGRLVKVPFRFGVMRIASADGTRLTLAAADGNTIVYEIERGAFSASRLP
;
A
#
# COMPACT_ATOMS: atom_id res chain seq x y z
N MET A 1 -36.52 57.62 63.84
CA MET A 1 -37.26 57.97 62.59
C MET A 1 -37.89 56.68 62.08
N SER A 2 -38.99 56.22 62.70
CA SER A 2 -40.39 56.34 62.25
C SER A 2 -40.68 55.92 60.80
N VAL A 3 -41.02 54.64 60.69
CA VAL A 3 -42.09 53.96 59.92
C VAL A 3 -42.82 54.77 58.84
N ALA A 4 -42.88 54.21 57.62
CA ALA A 4 -44.06 54.32 56.75
C ALA A 4 -44.14 53.12 55.80
N THR A 5 -44.93 52.13 56.23
CA THR A 5 -45.37 50.97 55.46
C THR A 5 -46.51 51.41 54.54
N ALA A 6 -46.37 51.27 53.22
CA ALA A 6 -47.46 51.48 52.27
C ALA A 6 -47.69 50.20 51.47
N VAL A 7 -48.73 49.47 51.88
CA VAL A 7 -49.32 48.34 51.17
C VAL A 7 -50.24 48.90 50.09
N SER A 8 -49.90 48.70 48.81
CA SER A 8 -50.81 48.95 47.70
C SER A 8 -51.00 47.66 46.91
N ALA A 9 -52.18 47.07 47.10
CA ALA A 9 -52.70 45.95 46.33
C ALA A 9 -53.08 46.44 44.92
N LEU A 10 -52.45 45.89 43.89
CA LEU A 10 -52.92 46.02 42.51
C LEU A 10 -53.48 44.67 42.07
N ALA A 11 -54.76 44.69 41.71
CA ALA A 11 -55.54 43.55 41.30
C ALA A 11 -55.00 42.97 39.97
N LEU A 12 -54.75 41.66 39.97
CA LEU A 12 -54.59 40.85 38.77
C LEU A 12 -55.94 40.75 38.05
N THR A 13 -56.08 41.39 36.90
CA THR A 13 -57.02 40.96 35.86
C THR A 13 -56.24 40.27 34.77
N ALA A 14 -56.05 38.95 34.92
CA ALA A 14 -55.54 38.08 33.89
C ALA A 14 -56.70 37.75 32.91
N THR A 15 -56.86 38.56 31.88
CA THR A 15 -57.73 38.22 30.75
C THR A 15 -57.02 37.14 29.94
N ALA A 16 -57.35 35.88 30.20
CA ALA A 16 -56.92 34.75 29.40
C ALA A 16 -57.64 34.80 28.05
N GLY A 17 -57.11 35.62 27.13
CA GLY A 17 -57.43 35.52 25.71
C GLY A 17 -56.85 34.22 25.19
N ALA A 18 -57.67 33.17 25.14
CA ALA A 18 -57.36 31.95 24.42
C ALA A 18 -57.26 32.31 22.93
N ALA A 19 -56.05 32.66 22.47
CA ALA A 19 -55.73 32.68 21.06
C ALA A 19 -55.87 31.24 20.57
N LEU A 20 -57.01 30.97 19.92
CA LEU A 20 -57.19 29.81 19.07
C LEU A 20 -56.11 29.88 18.00
N LEU A 21 -54.99 29.19 18.23
CA LEU A 21 -54.02 28.94 17.19
C LEU A 21 -54.77 28.21 16.06
N PRO A 22 -54.70 28.69 14.81
CA PRO A 22 -55.22 27.93 13.69
C PRO A 22 -54.58 26.54 13.73
N PRO A 23 -55.32 25.46 13.43
CA PRO A 23 -54.73 24.13 13.34
C PRO A 23 -53.57 24.24 12.35
N ALA A 24 -52.37 23.97 12.83
CA ALA A 24 -51.22 23.74 11.97
C ALA A 24 -51.69 22.73 10.92
N GLY A 25 -51.81 23.19 9.66
CA GLY A 25 -52.17 22.30 8.56
C GLY A 25 -51.18 21.11 8.56
N PRO A 26 -51.57 19.94 8.02
CA PRO A 26 -50.73 18.74 8.06
C PRO A 26 -49.33 18.92 7.43
N ASP A 27 -49.09 20.04 6.74
CA ASP A 27 -47.82 20.41 6.11
C ASP A 27 -47.03 21.52 6.84
N ALA A 28 -47.51 22.01 7.99
CA ALA A 28 -46.79 23.03 8.76
C ALA A 28 -45.59 22.40 9.48
N LEU A 29 -44.40 22.76 9.03
CA LEU A 29 -43.14 22.30 9.59
C LEU A 29 -43.03 22.79 11.05
N PRO A 30 -42.60 21.95 12.00
CA PRO A 30 -42.33 22.39 13.36
C PRO A 30 -41.34 23.57 13.38
N PRO A 31 -41.45 24.52 14.33
CA PRO A 31 -40.68 25.77 14.33
C PRO A 31 -39.16 25.58 14.35
N HIS A 32 -38.67 24.47 14.89
CA HIS A 32 -37.24 24.13 14.86
C HIS A 32 -36.74 23.77 13.45
N LYS A 33 -37.61 23.19 12.62
CA LYS A 33 -37.29 22.80 11.24
C LYS A 33 -37.29 24.01 10.31
N GLU A 34 -38.19 24.96 10.52
CA GLU A 34 -38.19 26.24 9.79
C GLU A 34 -36.90 27.05 10.01
N ALA A 35 -36.30 26.96 11.19
CA ALA A 35 -35.02 27.60 11.48
C ALA A 35 -33.87 26.97 10.70
N LEU A 36 -33.85 25.63 10.58
CA LEU A 36 -32.85 24.90 9.79
C LEU A 36 -33.00 25.20 8.29
N GLU A 37 -34.22 25.15 7.75
CA GLU A 37 -34.46 25.44 6.33
C GLU A 37 -34.08 26.87 5.95
N ARG A 38 -34.31 27.85 6.84
CA ARG A 38 -33.81 29.23 6.64
C ARG A 38 -32.28 29.29 6.63
N GLY A 39 -31.63 28.54 7.52
CA GLY A 39 -30.16 28.44 7.56
C GLY A 39 -29.60 27.86 6.26
N GLU A 40 -30.18 26.77 5.77
CA GLU A 40 -29.77 26.13 4.51
C GLU A 40 -29.98 27.07 3.31
N ARG A 41 -31.14 27.75 3.20
CA ARG A 41 -31.36 28.73 2.12
C ARG A 41 -30.35 29.88 2.18
N ALA A 42 -29.99 30.35 3.38
CA ALA A 42 -29.00 31.40 3.55
C ALA A 42 -27.60 30.93 3.10
N LEU A 43 -27.19 29.71 3.46
CA LEU A 43 -25.93 29.10 3.03
C LEU A 43 -25.90 28.87 1.51
N GLN A 44 -27.00 28.38 0.94
CA GLN A 44 -27.14 28.19 -0.51
C GLN A 44 -27.00 29.52 -1.26
N ALA A 45 -27.70 30.56 -0.79
CA ALA A 45 -27.62 31.90 -1.38
C ALA A 45 -26.20 32.49 -1.26
N ALA A 46 -25.53 32.31 -0.12
CA ALA A 46 -24.14 32.73 0.07
C ALA A 46 -23.17 31.98 -0.86
N ALA A 47 -23.33 30.67 -1.02
CA ALA A 47 -22.50 29.84 -1.88
C ALA A 47 -22.58 30.25 -3.37
N THR A 48 -23.77 30.65 -3.84
CA THR A 48 -23.93 31.15 -5.23
C THR A 48 -23.26 32.50 -5.50
N ARG A 49 -23.00 33.30 -4.46
CA ARG A 49 -22.36 34.62 -4.56
C ARG A 49 -20.87 34.58 -4.24
N ALA A 50 -20.38 33.49 -3.65
CA ALA A 50 -18.98 33.34 -3.33
C ALA A 50 -18.17 33.24 -4.63
N PRO A 51 -17.10 34.05 -4.80
CA PRO A 51 -16.21 33.90 -5.93
C PRO A 51 -15.62 32.49 -5.89
N LYS A 52 -15.61 31.80 -7.05
CA LYS A 52 -14.97 30.49 -7.16
C LYS A 52 -13.52 30.64 -6.68
N PRO A 53 -13.06 29.88 -5.68
CA PRO A 53 -11.68 29.98 -5.25
C PRO A 53 -10.77 29.72 -6.45
N PRO A 54 -9.66 30.45 -6.58
CA PRO A 54 -8.71 30.20 -7.65
C PRO A 54 -8.30 28.72 -7.57
N TRP A 55 -8.36 28.03 -8.71
CA TRP A 55 -7.94 26.64 -8.79
C TRP A 55 -6.47 26.55 -8.38
N SER A 56 -6.19 25.99 -7.20
CA SER A 56 -4.83 25.84 -6.67
C SER A 56 -4.13 24.57 -7.17
N GLY A 57 -4.72 23.87 -8.14
CA GLY A 57 -4.31 22.51 -8.50
C GLY A 57 -4.70 21.51 -7.40
N PRO A 58 -4.55 20.20 -7.67
CA PRO A 58 -4.58 19.23 -6.59
C PRO A 58 -3.46 19.59 -5.62
N ALA A 59 -3.80 19.77 -4.33
CA ALA A 59 -2.81 19.82 -3.29
C ALA A 59 -1.94 18.56 -3.46
N ARG A 60 -0.63 18.73 -3.63
CA ARG A 60 0.29 17.60 -3.56
C ARG A 60 0.24 17.12 -2.12
N VAL A 61 -0.64 16.16 -1.85
CA VAL A 61 -0.60 15.41 -0.61
C VAL A 61 0.83 14.86 -0.53
N PRO A 62 1.60 15.14 0.53
CA PRO A 62 2.84 14.44 0.75
C PRO A 62 2.44 12.97 0.75
N VAL A 63 2.87 12.22 -0.27
CA VAL A 63 2.76 10.78 -0.24
C VAL A 63 3.58 10.39 0.98
N LEU A 64 2.90 10.00 2.06
CA LEU A 64 3.56 9.33 3.17
C LEU A 64 4.29 8.19 2.48
N GLY A 65 5.63 8.24 2.45
CA GLY A 65 6.43 7.32 1.67
C GLY A 65 5.91 5.92 1.95
N GLU A 66 5.41 5.25 0.91
CA GLU A 66 4.93 3.89 1.03
C GLU A 66 6.02 3.14 1.78
N HIS A 67 5.70 2.65 2.98
CA HIS A 67 6.67 1.92 3.78
C HIS A 67 7.06 0.71 2.93
N GLU A 68 8.23 0.77 2.27
CA GLU A 68 8.70 -0.32 1.44
C GLU A 68 8.88 -1.50 2.40
N GLU A 69 8.03 -2.51 2.19
CA GLU A 69 7.98 -3.69 3.04
C GLU A 69 9.38 -4.31 3.09
N ALA A 70 9.78 -4.77 4.27
CA ALA A 70 11.10 -5.35 4.45
C ALA A 70 11.30 -6.50 3.43
N PRO A 71 12.45 -6.57 2.75
CA PRO A 71 12.64 -7.55 1.70
C PRO A 71 12.62 -8.96 2.29
N VAL A 72 11.75 -9.81 1.74
CA VAL A 72 11.60 -11.22 2.17
C VAL A 72 12.90 -12.00 1.91
N THR A 73 13.43 -12.64 2.95
CA THR A 73 14.62 -13.51 2.90
C THR A 73 14.24 -14.99 2.86
N GLY A 74 15.16 -15.82 2.38
CA GLY A 74 14.96 -17.27 2.25
C GLY A 74 14.40 -17.69 0.89
N ILE A 75 14.03 -18.96 0.77
CA ILE A 75 13.44 -19.55 -0.44
C ILE A 75 11.93 -19.33 -0.40
N VAL A 76 11.35 -18.85 -1.51
CA VAL A 76 9.92 -18.60 -1.65
C VAL A 76 9.44 -19.23 -2.96
N ASP A 77 8.35 -20.00 -2.88
CA ASP A 77 7.85 -20.81 -4.00
C ASP A 77 7.09 -20.01 -5.08
N TRP A 78 6.64 -18.79 -4.78
CA TRP A 78 5.86 -18.01 -5.74
C TRP A 78 6.20 -16.53 -5.63
N LEU A 79 6.56 -15.90 -6.76
CA LEU A 79 6.69 -14.46 -6.90
C LEU A 79 6.70 -14.01 -8.36
N ASP A 80 6.18 -12.81 -8.59
CA ASP A 80 6.29 -12.08 -9.85
C ASP A 80 7.74 -11.63 -10.07
N ALA A 81 8.46 -12.37 -10.91
CA ALA A 81 9.76 -11.96 -11.38
C ALA A 81 9.60 -10.71 -12.27
N PRO A 82 10.41 -9.64 -12.11
CA PRO A 82 10.33 -8.42 -12.91
C PRO A 82 10.99 -8.60 -14.29
N PHE A 83 10.76 -9.75 -14.92
CA PHE A 83 11.23 -10.10 -16.25
C PHE A 83 10.02 -10.47 -17.10
N SER A 84 10.12 -10.23 -18.41
CA SER A 84 9.05 -10.65 -19.33
C SER A 84 8.89 -12.16 -19.33
N SER A 85 7.65 -12.64 -19.30
CA SER A 85 7.32 -14.06 -19.43
C SER A 85 7.75 -14.66 -20.77
N ALA A 86 8.09 -13.82 -21.78
CA ALA A 86 8.67 -14.26 -23.03
C ALA A 86 10.16 -14.65 -22.93
N GLU A 87 10.86 -14.16 -21.89
CA GLU A 87 12.30 -14.37 -21.68
C GLU A 87 12.57 -15.38 -20.56
N PHE A 88 11.71 -15.41 -19.54
CA PHE A 88 11.92 -16.18 -18.32
C PHE A 88 10.60 -16.62 -17.70
N THR A 89 10.50 -17.89 -17.35
CA THR A 89 9.40 -18.43 -16.54
C THR A 89 9.94 -18.83 -15.18
N PRO A 90 9.64 -18.08 -14.10
CA PRO A 90 10.09 -18.42 -12.75
C PRO A 90 9.41 -19.68 -12.23
N THR A 91 10.12 -20.42 -11.39
CA THR A 91 9.63 -21.58 -10.65
C THR A 91 9.65 -21.34 -9.15
N ASN A 92 10.72 -20.75 -8.63
CA ASN A 92 10.79 -20.23 -7.28
C ASN A 92 11.88 -19.14 -7.18
N SER A 93 12.05 -18.57 -5.99
CA SER A 93 13.09 -17.56 -5.75
C SER A 93 13.78 -17.74 -4.42
N TRP A 94 14.95 -17.13 -4.29
CA TRP A 94 15.66 -16.94 -3.04
C TRP A 94 16.00 -15.46 -2.87
N GLY A 95 15.87 -14.95 -1.65
CA GLY A 95 16.28 -13.60 -1.26
C GLY A 95 17.27 -13.62 -0.09
N GLY A 96 18.31 -12.80 -0.14
CA GLY A 96 19.25 -12.68 0.97
C GLY A 96 20.15 -11.46 0.86
N PHE A 97 20.75 -11.08 1.99
CA PHE A 97 21.72 -10.00 2.06
C PHE A 97 23.11 -10.51 1.71
N VAL A 98 23.80 -9.82 0.79
CA VAL A 98 25.18 -10.08 0.40
C VAL A 98 25.93 -8.75 0.46
N GLY A 99 26.73 -8.57 1.51
CA GLY A 99 27.34 -7.27 1.81
C GLY A 99 26.28 -6.18 2.04
N THR A 100 26.42 -5.05 1.34
CA THR A 100 25.51 -3.89 1.41
C THR A 100 24.38 -3.95 0.37
N SER A 101 24.09 -5.14 -0.16
CA SER A 101 23.06 -5.35 -1.16
C SER A 101 22.10 -6.47 -0.76
N PHE A 102 20.84 -6.31 -1.14
CA PHE A 102 19.89 -7.40 -1.15
C PHE A 102 19.91 -8.05 -2.53
N VAL A 103 20.19 -9.35 -2.57
CA VAL A 103 20.23 -10.14 -3.79
C VAL A 103 19.00 -11.03 -3.83
N ARG A 104 18.29 -10.98 -4.95
CA ARG A 104 17.21 -11.90 -5.26
C ARG A 104 17.56 -12.74 -6.48
N VAL A 105 17.46 -14.05 -6.34
CA VAL A 105 17.71 -15.02 -7.40
C VAL A 105 16.42 -15.74 -7.68
N TYR A 106 15.93 -15.66 -8.91
CA TYR A 106 14.82 -16.47 -9.39
C TYR A 106 15.40 -17.64 -10.18
N ALA A 107 14.92 -18.85 -9.92
CA ALA A 107 15.21 -20.02 -10.75
C ALA A 107 14.01 -20.34 -11.63
N GLY A 108 14.29 -20.85 -12.82
CA GLY A 108 13.24 -21.21 -13.76
C GLY A 108 13.81 -21.72 -15.08
N THR A 109 13.07 -21.46 -16.16
CA THR A 109 13.42 -21.91 -17.51
C THR A 109 13.33 -20.79 -18.54
N ALA A 110 14.00 -20.98 -19.67
CA ALA A 110 13.82 -20.14 -20.86
C ALA A 110 12.60 -20.63 -21.66
N PRO A 111 11.54 -19.83 -21.85
CA PRO A 111 10.34 -20.24 -22.59
C PRO A 111 10.65 -20.73 -24.02
N ARG A 112 11.58 -20.07 -24.70
CA ARG A 112 12.01 -20.42 -26.06
C ARG A 112 12.91 -21.66 -26.14
N ASN A 113 13.42 -22.13 -25.01
CA ASN A 113 14.25 -23.33 -24.93
C ASN A 113 14.04 -24.02 -23.56
N PRO A 114 12.94 -24.79 -23.41
CA PRO A 114 12.56 -25.34 -22.11
C PRO A 114 13.55 -26.37 -21.56
N ARG A 115 14.49 -26.85 -22.38
CA ARG A 115 15.59 -27.73 -21.96
C ARG A 115 16.75 -26.98 -21.29
N ARG A 116 16.67 -25.65 -21.18
CA ARG A 116 17.73 -24.82 -20.61
C ARG A 116 17.23 -24.07 -19.38
N GLY A 117 17.82 -24.42 -18.24
CA GLY A 117 17.64 -23.69 -16.99
C GLY A 117 18.21 -22.27 -17.07
N VAL A 118 17.55 -21.34 -16.41
CA VAL A 118 17.97 -19.94 -16.31
C VAL A 118 17.79 -19.47 -14.88
N LEU A 119 18.74 -18.65 -14.42
CA LEU A 119 18.59 -17.85 -13.21
C LEU A 119 18.42 -16.38 -13.58
N ALA A 120 17.51 -15.69 -12.90
CA ALA A 120 17.40 -14.25 -12.96
C ALA A 120 17.94 -13.66 -11.65
N VAL A 121 19.06 -12.95 -11.73
CA VAL A 121 19.76 -12.40 -10.55
C VAL A 121 19.53 -10.89 -10.51
N ILE A 122 18.91 -10.42 -9.44
CA ILE A 122 18.63 -9.01 -9.18
C ILE A 122 19.42 -8.57 -7.96
N VAL A 123 20.17 -7.49 -8.10
CA VAL A 123 20.88 -6.84 -7.00
C VAL A 123 20.25 -5.48 -6.75
N SER A 124 19.84 -5.26 -5.51
CA SER A 124 19.26 -4.00 -5.04
C SER A 124 20.11 -3.44 -3.90
N PRO A 125 20.51 -2.16 -3.95
CA PRO A 125 21.20 -1.53 -2.82
C PRO A 125 20.26 -1.44 -1.61
N VAL A 126 20.81 -1.59 -0.41
CA VAL A 126 20.08 -1.41 0.85
C VAL A 126 20.72 -0.36 1.71
N ASP A 127 19.90 0.28 2.54
CA ASP A 127 20.39 1.13 3.61
C ASP A 127 21.17 0.27 4.62
N ALA A 128 22.38 0.71 4.98
CA ALA A 128 23.27 -0.08 5.83
C ALA A 128 22.74 -0.23 7.27
N VAL A 129 21.89 0.69 7.72
CA VAL A 129 21.35 0.74 9.08
C VAL A 129 20.00 0.04 9.15
N THR A 130 19.06 0.44 8.27
CA THR A 130 17.68 -0.06 8.33
C THR A 130 17.48 -1.36 7.55
N ARG A 131 18.45 -1.73 6.69
CA ARG A 131 18.34 -2.83 5.72
C ARG A 131 17.13 -2.73 4.79
N GLN A 132 16.55 -1.53 4.65
CA GLN A 132 15.50 -1.26 3.68
C GLN A 132 16.11 -1.14 2.28
N LEU A 133 15.34 -1.53 1.27
CA LEU A 133 15.71 -1.31 -0.12
C LEU A 133 15.82 0.20 -0.36
N LEU A 134 16.89 0.63 -1.03
CA LEU A 134 17.02 2.02 -1.42
C LEU A 134 16.31 2.26 -2.76
N PRO A 135 15.55 3.35 -2.91
CA PRO A 135 14.97 3.72 -4.20
C PRO A 135 16.10 3.98 -5.21
N GLY A 136 16.03 3.34 -6.38
CA GLY A 136 17.07 3.48 -7.39
C GLY A 136 17.16 2.32 -8.38
N ARG A 137 18.27 2.30 -9.13
CA ARG A 137 18.49 1.33 -10.22
C ARG A 137 18.81 -0.06 -9.66
N ARG A 138 17.80 -0.93 -9.64
CA ARG A 138 17.98 -2.38 -9.51
C ARG A 138 18.77 -2.90 -10.71
N ARG A 139 19.74 -3.79 -10.48
CA ARG A 139 20.53 -4.42 -11.56
C ARG A 139 20.11 -5.86 -11.72
N GLY A 140 19.45 -6.18 -12.83
CA GLY A 140 19.03 -7.52 -13.19
C GLY A 140 19.92 -8.12 -14.29
N ARG A 141 20.21 -9.43 -14.21
CA ARG A 141 20.78 -10.19 -15.33
C ARG A 141 20.22 -11.61 -15.38
N LEU A 142 20.12 -12.16 -16.59
CA LEU A 142 19.83 -13.57 -16.82
C LEU A 142 21.14 -14.35 -16.93
N VAL A 143 21.25 -15.42 -16.16
CA VAL A 143 22.40 -16.34 -16.15
C VAL A 143 21.93 -17.69 -16.64
N LYS A 144 22.50 -18.16 -17.74
CA LYS A 144 22.17 -19.47 -18.32
C LYS A 144 22.88 -20.56 -17.52
N VAL A 145 22.14 -21.60 -17.14
CA VAL A 145 22.75 -22.80 -16.56
C VAL A 145 23.56 -23.49 -17.67
N PRO A 146 24.84 -23.87 -17.43
CA PRO A 146 25.70 -24.43 -18.46
C PRO A 146 25.24 -25.80 -18.97
N PHE A 147 24.43 -26.51 -18.18
CA PHE A 147 23.88 -27.82 -18.49
C PHE A 147 22.41 -27.71 -18.94
N ARG A 148 21.96 -28.70 -19.72
CA ARG A 148 20.61 -28.78 -20.29
C ARG A 148 19.67 -29.60 -19.39
N PHE A 149 19.54 -29.21 -18.13
CA PHE A 149 18.68 -29.91 -17.17
C PHE A 149 17.20 -29.46 -17.18
N GLY A 150 16.84 -28.56 -18.11
CA GLY A 150 15.46 -28.06 -18.21
C GLY A 150 15.09 -27.06 -17.11
N VAL A 151 13.89 -27.20 -16.57
CA VAL A 151 13.35 -26.32 -15.52
C VAL A 151 14.15 -26.52 -14.23
N MET A 152 14.61 -25.42 -13.65
CA MET A 152 15.36 -25.42 -12.39
C MET A 152 14.53 -24.83 -11.26
N ARG A 153 14.73 -25.36 -10.06
CA ARG A 153 14.26 -24.77 -8.80
C ARG A 153 15.40 -24.67 -7.80
N ILE A 154 15.35 -23.70 -6.90
CA ILE A 154 16.27 -23.60 -5.77
C ILE A 154 15.79 -24.59 -4.70
N ALA A 155 16.60 -25.60 -4.40
CA ALA A 155 16.27 -26.66 -3.45
C ALA A 155 16.78 -26.35 -2.04
N SER A 156 17.94 -25.71 -1.91
CA SER A 156 18.49 -25.28 -0.64
C SER A 156 19.41 -24.08 -0.82
N ALA A 157 19.66 -23.37 0.28
CA ALA A 157 20.58 -22.24 0.33
C ALA A 157 21.45 -22.34 1.59
N ASP A 158 22.76 -22.20 1.42
CA ASP A 158 23.74 -22.08 2.49
C ASP A 158 24.55 -20.80 2.27
N GLY A 159 24.18 -19.74 2.99
CA GLY A 159 24.71 -18.39 2.79
C GLY A 159 24.52 -17.91 1.35
N THR A 160 25.62 -17.78 0.61
CA THR A 160 25.66 -17.31 -0.78
C THR A 160 25.73 -18.46 -1.81
N ARG A 161 25.61 -19.71 -1.37
CA ARG A 161 25.62 -20.91 -2.22
C ARG A 161 24.20 -21.45 -2.34
N LEU A 162 23.69 -21.51 -3.57
CA LEU A 162 22.37 -22.05 -3.87
C LEU A 162 22.49 -23.42 -4.52
N THR A 163 21.84 -24.43 -3.95
CA THR A 163 21.69 -25.73 -4.61
C THR A 163 20.45 -25.67 -5.48
N LEU A 164 20.64 -25.81 -6.78
CA LEU A 164 19.58 -25.88 -7.76
C LEU A 164 19.30 -27.34 -8.08
N ALA A 165 18.02 -27.73 -8.08
CA ALA A 165 17.57 -29.03 -8.52
C ALA A 165 16.80 -28.90 -9.82
N ALA A 166 17.06 -29.83 -10.74
CA ALA A 166 16.27 -30.03 -11.93
C ALA A 166 15.18 -31.08 -11.70
N ALA A 167 14.22 -31.16 -12.63
CA ALA A 167 13.11 -32.12 -12.56
C ALA A 167 13.58 -33.59 -12.67
N ASP A 168 14.75 -33.85 -13.27
CA ASP A 168 15.35 -35.17 -13.43
C ASP A 168 16.18 -35.62 -12.21
N GLY A 169 16.21 -34.82 -11.13
CA GLY A 169 16.97 -35.10 -9.91
C GLY A 169 18.42 -34.62 -9.96
N ASN A 170 18.93 -34.12 -11.09
CA ASN A 170 20.26 -33.54 -11.15
C ASN A 170 20.35 -32.26 -10.30
N THR A 171 21.46 -32.11 -9.60
CA THR A 171 21.75 -30.92 -8.79
C THR A 171 22.96 -30.16 -9.31
N ILE A 172 22.95 -28.84 -9.14
CA ILE A 172 24.09 -27.96 -9.42
C ILE A 172 24.15 -26.83 -8.41
N VAL A 173 25.35 -26.38 -8.06
CA VAL A 173 25.53 -25.27 -7.13
C VAL A 173 25.77 -23.98 -7.90
N TYR A 174 25.08 -22.91 -7.52
CA TYR A 174 25.34 -21.54 -7.96
C TYR A 174 25.93 -20.73 -6.81
N GLU A 175 27.11 -20.15 -7.03
CA GLU A 175 27.79 -19.29 -6.06
C GLU A 175 27.54 -17.83 -6.42
N ILE A 176 26.73 -17.14 -5.60
CA ILE A 176 26.21 -15.80 -5.91
C ILE A 176 27.34 -14.78 -6.05
N GLU A 177 28.32 -14.79 -5.14
CA GLU A 177 29.44 -13.84 -5.13
C GLU A 177 30.33 -13.97 -6.36
N ARG A 178 30.57 -15.21 -6.81
CA ARG A 178 31.33 -15.48 -8.04
C ARG A 178 30.49 -15.32 -9.30
N GLY A 179 29.18 -15.36 -9.16
CA GLY A 179 28.24 -15.40 -10.27
C GLY A 179 28.41 -16.64 -11.15
N ALA A 180 28.93 -17.74 -10.59
CA ALA A 180 29.38 -18.91 -11.33
C ALA A 180 28.74 -20.21 -10.80
N PHE A 181 28.71 -21.23 -11.66
CA PHE A 181 28.26 -22.57 -11.28
C PHE A 181 29.46 -23.44 -10.90
N SER A 182 29.30 -24.25 -9.87
CA SER A 182 30.24 -25.32 -9.51
C SER A 182 29.54 -26.67 -9.60
N ALA A 183 30.28 -27.68 -10.05
CA ALA A 183 29.76 -29.05 -10.07
C ALA A 183 29.53 -29.49 -8.63
N SER A 184 28.31 -29.92 -8.28
CA SER A 184 28.12 -30.65 -7.03
C SER A 184 28.71 -32.04 -7.24
N ARG A 185 29.77 -32.38 -6.51
CA ARG A 185 30.06 -33.80 -6.28
C ARG A 185 28.95 -34.28 -5.34
N LEU A 186 27.99 -35.02 -5.88
CA LEU A 186 27.15 -35.86 -5.01
C LEU A 186 28.12 -36.82 -4.28
N PRO A 187 28.02 -36.97 -2.95
CA PRO A 187 28.76 -38.01 -2.24
C PRO A 187 28.35 -39.41 -2.73
#